data_AF-A0A7S0W0J8-F1
#
_entry.id   AF-A0A7S0W0J8-F1
#
_cell.length_a   1.000
_cell.length_b   1.000
_cell.length_c   1.000
_cell.angle_alpha   90.00
_cell.angle_beta   90.00
_cell.angle_gamma   90.00
#
_symmetry.space_group_name_H-M   'P 1'
#
loop_
_entity.id
_entity.type
_entity.pdbx_description
1 polymer ?
#
loop_
_entity_poly.entity_id
_entity_poly.type
_entity_poly.pdbx_seq_one_letter_code
_entity_poly.pdbx_strand_id
1 'polypeptide(L)'
;MEVSADKPKVCGGCGKGDAPLKCPCKAVFYCGEECQRASWSAHRVGCSWDLKRKVEKARGRVGRDNVAVGTAAYELGELFHEQDRMSDAEEWYLEALRIYRLVCGEGHGHVAAVSMRLALVYSKQGRLEEA
;
A
#
# COMPACT_ATOMS: atom_id res chain seq x y z
N MET A 1 -20.56 1.63 26.92
CA MET A 1 -21.02 1.81 25.52
C MET A 1 -20.18 2.93 24.92
N GLU A 2 -19.03 2.58 24.36
CA GLU A 2 -18.24 3.55 23.60
C GLU A 2 -18.98 3.79 22.28
N VAL A 3 -19.67 4.91 22.19
CA VAL A 3 -20.11 5.45 20.90
C VAL A 3 -18.84 5.78 20.12
N SER A 4 -18.39 4.85 19.29
CA SER A 4 -17.41 5.12 18.24
C SER A 4 -17.92 6.29 17.42
N ALA A 5 -17.43 7.50 17.71
CA ALA A 5 -17.73 8.66 16.91
C ALA A 5 -17.17 8.40 15.51
N ASP A 6 -18.05 8.12 14.55
CA ASP A 6 -17.69 7.99 13.13
C ASP A 6 -16.87 9.23 12.78
N LYS A 7 -15.58 9.05 12.44
CA LYS A 7 -14.70 10.19 12.12
C LYS A 7 -15.42 11.05 11.07
N PRO A 8 -15.46 12.39 11.24
CA PRO A 8 -16.23 13.23 10.34
C PRO A 8 -15.74 13.01 8.90
N LYS A 9 -16.70 12.77 7.99
CA LYS A 9 -16.42 12.55 6.57
C LYS A 9 -16.05 13.88 5.91
N VAL A 10 -14.79 14.26 6.09
CA VAL A 10 -14.24 15.51 5.57
C VAL A 10 -13.68 15.28 4.17
N CYS A 11 -13.98 16.20 3.27
CA CYS A 11 -13.46 16.22 1.91
C CYS A 11 -11.94 16.48 1.91
N GLY A 12 -11.16 15.55 1.36
CA GLY A 12 -9.71 15.67 1.23
C GLY A 12 -9.21 16.72 0.23
N GLY A 13 -10.12 17.42 -0.47
CA GLY A 13 -9.77 18.52 -1.37
C GLY A 13 -10.08 19.91 -0.83
N CYS A 14 -11.27 20.10 -0.26
CA CYS A 14 -11.71 21.42 0.20
C CYS A 14 -11.93 21.53 1.72
N GLY A 15 -11.79 20.42 2.47
CA GLY A 15 -11.95 20.41 3.93
C GLY A 15 -13.41 20.51 4.42
N LYS A 16 -14.40 20.55 3.52
CA LYS A 16 -15.82 20.58 3.91
C LYS A 16 -16.28 19.23 4.46
N GLY A 17 -17.20 19.26 5.41
CA GLY A 17 -17.88 18.07 5.94
C GLY A 17 -18.81 17.40 4.93
N ASP A 18 -19.42 16.29 5.36
CA ASP A 18 -20.44 15.54 4.62
C ASP A 18 -20.02 15.10 3.21
N ALA A 19 -18.78 14.65 3.05
CA ALA A 19 -18.24 14.15 1.79
C ALA A 19 -18.78 12.74 1.46
N PRO A 20 -19.67 12.57 0.46
CA PRO A 20 -20.35 11.30 0.22
C PRO A 20 -19.53 10.33 -0.64
N LEU A 21 -18.62 10.85 -1.47
CA LEU A 21 -17.76 10.03 -2.31
C LEU A 21 -16.57 9.54 -1.48
N LYS A 22 -16.19 8.28 -1.65
CA LYS A 22 -15.00 7.71 -1.02
C LYS A 22 -14.12 7.03 -2.05
N CYS A 23 -12.81 7.16 -1.92
CA CYS A 23 -11.89 6.36 -2.72
C CYS A 23 -12.04 4.87 -2.32
N PRO A 24 -11.89 3.90 -3.25
CA PRO A 24 -11.94 2.48 -2.90
C PRO A 24 -10.90 2.04 -1.86
N CYS A 25 -9.80 2.79 -1.68
CA CYS A 25 -8.82 2.57 -0.61
C CYS A 25 -9.36 2.91 0.80
N LYS A 26 -10.51 3.60 0.88
CA LYS A 26 -11.19 4.09 2.09
C LYS A 26 -10.42 5.12 2.93
N ALA A 27 -9.24 5.56 2.49
CA ALA A 27 -8.41 6.52 3.22
C ALA A 27 -8.86 7.99 3.07
N VAL A 28 -9.68 8.32 2.07
CA VAL A 28 -10.09 9.70 1.78
C VAL A 28 -11.52 9.76 1.23
N PHE A 29 -12.22 10.84 1.57
CA PHE A 29 -13.55 11.19 1.08
C PHE A 29 -13.51 12.48 0.24
N TYR A 30 -14.48 12.65 -0.65
CA TYR A 30 -14.62 13.83 -1.49
C TYR A 30 -16.08 14.29 -1.54
N CYS A 31 -16.30 15.60 -1.56
CA CYS A 31 -17.64 16.18 -1.73
C CYS A 31 -18.17 16.09 -3.18
N GLY A 32 -17.29 15.81 -4.14
CA GLY A 32 -17.62 15.72 -5.57
C GLY A 32 -16.41 15.32 -6.41
N GLU A 33 -16.65 14.99 -7.69
CA GLU A 33 -15.59 14.59 -8.63
C GLU A 33 -14.53 15.68 -8.85
N GLU A 34 -14.92 16.95 -8.75
CA GLU A 34 -13.99 18.07 -8.90
C GLU A 34 -12.89 18.05 -7.84
N CYS A 35 -13.27 17.96 -6.56
CA CYS A 35 -12.33 17.83 -5.45
C CYS A 35 -11.52 16.53 -5.55
N GLN A 36 -12.14 15.43 -5.99
CA GLN A 36 -11.43 14.18 -6.21
C GLN A 36 -10.33 14.33 -7.27
N ARG A 37 -10.62 14.95 -8.42
CA ARG A 37 -9.65 15.16 -9.50
C ARG A 37 -8.56 16.14 -9.10
N ALA A 38 -8.92 17.24 -8.42
CA ALA A 38 -7.98 18.26 -7.95
C ALA A 38 -6.97 17.68 -6.96
N SER A 39 -7.42 16.86 -6.01
CA SER A 39 -6.55 16.26 -4.99
C SER A 39 -5.94 14.92 -5.38
N TRP A 40 -6.30 14.37 -6.55
CA TRP A 40 -5.88 13.03 -6.95
C TRP A 40 -4.37 12.88 -7.03
N SER A 41 -3.65 13.88 -7.54
CA SER A 41 -2.18 13.85 -7.64
C SER A 41 -1.50 13.68 -6.28
N ALA A 42 -2.03 14.32 -5.24
CA ALA A 42 -1.54 14.17 -3.87
C ALA A 42 -1.95 12.83 -3.26
N HIS A 43 -3.22 12.44 -3.41
CA HIS A 43 -3.73 11.20 -2.81
C HIS A 43 -3.17 9.92 -3.45
N ARG A 44 -2.99 9.91 -4.78
CA ARG A 44 -2.65 8.70 -5.54
C ARG A 44 -1.32 8.05 -5.14
N VAL A 45 -0.40 8.83 -4.55
CA VAL A 45 0.90 8.31 -4.08
C VAL A 45 0.69 7.34 -2.92
N GLY A 46 -0.23 7.65 -2.00
CA GLY A 46 -0.60 6.79 -0.86
C GLY A 46 -1.90 6.02 -1.05
N CYS A 47 -2.38 5.86 -2.29
CA CYS A 47 -3.64 5.17 -2.55
C CYS A 47 -3.40 3.67 -2.78
N SER A 48 -3.74 2.85 -1.79
CA SER A 48 -3.56 1.39 -1.87
C SER A 48 -4.34 0.76 -3.02
N TRP A 49 -5.48 1.34 -3.40
CA TRP A 49 -6.24 0.90 -4.57
C TRP A 49 -5.55 1.23 -5.90
N ASP A 50 -4.97 2.45 -6.05
CA ASP A 50 -4.26 2.82 -7.28
C ASP A 50 -2.99 1.99 -7.46
N LEU A 51 -2.23 1.77 -6.37
CA LEU A 51 -1.03 0.94 -6.38
C LEU A 51 -1.34 -0.52 -6.71
N LYS A 52 -2.36 -1.14 -6.09
CA LYS A 52 -2.81 -2.50 -6.47
C LYS A 52 -3.13 -2.59 -7.96
N ARG A 53 -3.83 -1.60 -8.50
CA ARG A 53 -4.15 -1.54 -9.94
C ARG A 53 -2.89 -1.38 -10.80
N LYS A 54 -1.89 -0.62 -10.35
CA LYS A 54 -0.59 -0.51 -11.06
C LYS A 54 0.16 -1.84 -11.08
N VAL A 55 0.17 -2.60 -9.97
CA VAL A 55 0.77 -3.93 -9.91
C VAL A 55 0.13 -4.87 -10.95
N GLU A 56 -1.20 -4.96 -10.98
CA GLU A 56 -1.90 -5.81 -11.96
C GLU A 56 -1.62 -5.38 -13.41
N LYS A 57 -1.57 -4.07 -13.65
CA LYS A 57 -1.22 -3.54 -14.98
C LYS A 57 0.22 -3.87 -15.37
N ALA A 58 1.16 -3.81 -14.43
CA ALA A 58 2.55 -4.19 -14.67
C ALA A 58 2.64 -5.69 -14.98
N ARG A 59 1.97 -6.54 -14.18
CA ARG A 59 1.88 -7.99 -14.41
C ARG A 59 1.39 -8.33 -15.82
N GLY A 60 0.36 -7.64 -16.30
CA GLY A 60 -0.18 -7.84 -17.65
C GLY A 60 0.72 -7.35 -18.79
N ARG A 61 1.69 -6.46 -18.53
CA ARG A 61 2.58 -5.87 -19.55
C ARG A 61 3.91 -6.59 -19.66
N VAL A 62 4.53 -6.91 -18.53
CA VAL A 62 5.90 -7.42 -18.45
C VAL A 62 6.01 -8.81 -17.86
N GLY A 63 4.87 -9.45 -17.56
CA GLY A 63 4.81 -10.72 -16.85
C GLY A 63 4.87 -10.55 -15.32
N ARG A 64 4.55 -11.62 -14.58
CA ARG A 64 4.47 -11.60 -13.11
C ARG A 64 5.84 -11.55 -12.43
N ASP A 65 6.85 -12.12 -13.08
CA ASP A 65 8.21 -12.27 -12.53
C ASP A 65 9.14 -11.24 -13.16
N ASN A 66 8.92 -9.98 -12.80
CA ASN A 66 9.69 -8.85 -13.31
C ASN A 66 10.02 -7.87 -12.17
N VAL A 67 11.22 -7.28 -12.20
CA VAL A 67 11.67 -6.30 -11.19
C VAL A 67 10.69 -5.14 -11.01
N ALA A 68 10.02 -4.69 -12.07
CA ALA A 68 9.01 -3.63 -12.00
C ALA A 68 7.77 -4.06 -11.18
N VAL A 69 7.37 -5.34 -11.28
CA VAL A 69 6.27 -5.90 -10.46
C VAL A 69 6.73 -6.03 -9.01
N GLY A 70 7.96 -6.50 -8.77
CA GLY A 70 8.54 -6.56 -7.42
C GLY A 70 8.61 -5.19 -6.74
N THR A 71 8.99 -4.16 -7.48
CA THR A 71 9.06 -2.78 -6.97
C THR A 71 7.69 -2.23 -6.62
N ALA A 72 6.69 -2.45 -7.49
CA ALA A 72 5.32 -2.03 -7.19
C ALA A 72 4.70 -2.81 -6.01
N ALA A 73 5.05 -4.09 -5.84
CA ALA A 73 4.64 -4.88 -4.67
C ALA A 73 5.31 -4.36 -3.38
N TYR A 74 6.60 -4.04 -3.42
CA TYR A 74 7.33 -3.44 -2.29
C TYR A 74 6.71 -2.11 -1.84
N GLU A 75 6.46 -1.19 -2.78
CA GLU A 75 5.81 0.10 -2.50
C GLU A 75 4.43 -0.07 -1.83
N LEU A 76 3.69 -1.11 -2.23
CA LEU A 76 2.40 -1.41 -1.63
C LEU A 76 2.55 -1.98 -0.19
N GLY A 77 3.60 -2.77 0.05
CA GLY A 77 4.00 -3.20 1.39
C GLY A 77 4.32 -2.02 2.31
N GLU A 78 5.15 -1.07 1.84
CA GLU A 78 5.48 0.16 2.58
C GLU A 78 4.22 0.94 2.96
N LEU A 79 3.30 1.14 2.00
CA LEU A 79 2.08 1.88 2.24
C LEU A 79 1.19 1.21 3.30
N PHE A 80 1.10 -0.12 3.29
CA PHE A 80 0.34 -0.84 4.31
C PHE A 80 1.02 -0.80 5.68
N HIS A 81 2.34 -0.88 5.72
CA HIS A 81 3.12 -0.71 6.95
C HIS A 81 2.89 0.69 7.56
N GLU A 82 2.88 1.75 6.75
CA GLU A 82 2.57 3.13 7.17
C GLU A 82 1.12 3.29 7.69
N GLN A 83 0.19 2.48 7.17
CA GLN A 83 -1.21 2.44 7.61
C GLN A 83 -1.45 1.55 8.84
N ASP A 84 -0.39 1.03 9.46
CA ASP A 84 -0.42 0.08 10.56
C ASP A 84 -1.10 -1.27 10.22
N ARG A 85 -1.24 -1.56 8.92
CA ARG A 85 -1.85 -2.79 8.40
C ARG A 85 -0.79 -3.85 8.17
N MET A 86 -0.23 -4.36 9.28
CA MET A 86 0.92 -5.27 9.26
C MET A 86 0.70 -6.54 8.42
N SER A 87 -0.47 -7.16 8.50
CA SER A 87 -0.76 -8.37 7.72
C SER A 87 -0.83 -8.11 6.22
N ASP A 88 -1.45 -7.00 5.79
CA ASP A 88 -1.42 -6.62 4.38
C ASP A 88 0.02 -6.30 3.94
N ALA A 89 0.80 -5.61 4.78
CA ALA A 89 2.19 -5.25 4.46
C ALA A 89 3.05 -6.51 4.22
N GLU A 90 2.94 -7.49 5.12
CA GLU A 90 3.62 -8.78 5.03
C GLU A 90 3.35 -9.48 3.69
N GLU A 91 2.07 -9.61 3.29
CA GLU A 91 1.71 -10.27 2.04
C GLU A 91 2.41 -9.64 0.82
N TRP A 92 2.45 -8.31 0.77
CA TRP A 92 3.05 -7.58 -0.35
C TRP A 92 4.58 -7.61 -0.32
N TYR A 93 5.19 -7.58 0.87
CA TYR A 93 6.63 -7.77 1.01
C TYR A 93 7.05 -9.20 0.64
N LEU A 94 6.30 -10.23 1.03
CA LEU A 94 6.60 -11.62 0.66
C LEU A 94 6.53 -11.82 -0.86
N GLU A 95 5.55 -11.23 -1.54
CA GLU A 95 5.47 -11.26 -3.00
C GLU A 95 6.65 -10.51 -3.65
N ALA A 96 7.03 -9.34 -3.12
CA ALA A 96 8.21 -8.61 -3.59
C ALA A 96 9.50 -9.43 -3.41
N LEU A 97 9.66 -10.06 -2.23
CA LEU A 97 10.79 -10.91 -1.90
C LEU A 97 10.89 -12.09 -2.88
N ARG A 98 9.78 -12.78 -3.13
CA ARG A 98 9.70 -13.89 -4.09
C ARG A 98 10.19 -13.45 -5.48
N ILE A 99 9.69 -12.31 -5.97
CA ILE A 99 10.07 -11.79 -7.29
C ILE A 99 11.55 -11.40 -7.32
N TYR A 100 12.05 -10.69 -6.31
CA TYR A 100 13.44 -10.26 -6.29
C TYR A 100 14.41 -11.44 -6.16
N ARG A 101 14.09 -12.45 -5.35
CA ARG A 101 14.87 -13.68 -5.29
C ARG A 101 14.94 -14.38 -6.63
N LEU A 102 13.80 -14.50 -7.31
CA LEU A 102 13.71 -15.18 -8.60
C LEU A 102 14.45 -14.44 -9.72
N VAL A 103 14.31 -13.10 -9.79
CA VAL A 103 14.80 -12.31 -10.93
C VAL A 103 16.21 -11.75 -10.69
N CYS A 104 16.53 -11.36 -9.46
CA CYS A 104 17.80 -10.70 -9.12
C CYS A 104 18.78 -11.65 -8.39
N GLY A 105 18.29 -12.74 -7.80
CA GLY A 105 19.06 -13.64 -6.94
C GLY A 105 19.13 -13.21 -5.48
N GLU A 106 19.45 -14.16 -4.60
CA GLU A 106 19.40 -13.99 -3.13
C GLU A 106 20.32 -12.87 -2.61
N GLY A 107 21.48 -12.66 -3.24
CA GLY A 107 22.47 -11.66 -2.81
C GLY A 107 22.16 -10.21 -3.20
N HIS A 108 21.06 -9.95 -3.89
CA HIS A 108 20.75 -8.61 -4.38
C HIS A 108 20.27 -7.67 -3.27
N GLY A 109 20.63 -6.38 -3.34
CA GLY A 109 20.25 -5.38 -2.34
C GLY A 109 18.74 -5.24 -2.12
N HIS A 110 17.92 -5.49 -3.15
CA HIS A 110 16.46 -5.53 -3.01
C HIS A 110 15.99 -6.66 -2.07
N VAL A 111 16.60 -7.84 -2.13
CA VAL A 111 16.25 -8.97 -1.25
C VAL A 111 16.55 -8.57 0.19
N ALA A 112 17.73 -8.01 0.46
CA ALA A 112 18.08 -7.52 1.79
C ALA A 112 17.12 -6.43 2.29
N ALA A 113 16.78 -5.46 1.44
CA ALA A 113 15.86 -4.38 1.80
C ALA A 113 14.46 -4.90 2.17
N VAL A 114 13.91 -5.84 1.40
CA VAL A 114 12.60 -6.44 1.69
C VAL A 114 12.65 -7.29 2.96
N SER A 115 13.69 -8.09 3.15
CA SER A 115 13.87 -8.90 4.36
C SER A 115 13.93 -8.04 5.62
N MET A 116 14.63 -6.90 5.58
CA MET A 116 14.64 -5.94 6.69
C MET A 116 13.25 -5.39 7.00
N ARG A 117 12.41 -5.15 5.98
CA ARG A 117 11.02 -4.71 6.20
C ARG A 117 10.16 -5.79 6.81
N LEU A 118 10.29 -7.03 6.36
CA LEU A 118 9.59 -8.18 6.94
C LEU A 118 9.96 -8.36 8.42
N ALA A 119 11.24 -8.25 8.77
CA ALA A 119 11.68 -8.31 10.16
C ALA A 119 10.98 -7.26 11.06
N LEU A 120 10.83 -6.02 10.56
CA LEU A 120 10.09 -4.97 11.26
C LEU A 120 8.61 -5.30 11.41
N VAL A 121 7.97 -5.83 10.36
CA VAL A 121 6.57 -6.25 10.40
C VAL A 121 6.36 -7.38 11.41
N TYR A 122 7.22 -8.40 11.40
CA TYR A 122 7.16 -9.51 12.35
C TYR A 122 7.40 -9.06 13.79
N SER A 123 8.37 -8.18 14.01
CA SER A 123 8.60 -7.56 15.32
C SER A 123 7.36 -6.84 15.85
N LYS A 124 6.71 -6.02 15.00
CA LYS A 124 5.45 -5.33 15.36
C LYS A 124 4.28 -6.27 15.63
N GLN A 125 4.24 -7.43 14.97
CA GLN A 125 3.24 -8.48 15.23
C GLN A 125 3.57 -9.36 16.45
N GLY A 126 4.74 -9.20 17.08
CA GLY A 126 5.21 -10.05 18.17
C GLY A 126 5.74 -11.42 17.74
N ARG A 127 5.96 -11.63 16.43
CA ARG A 127 6.46 -12.87 15.82
C ARG A 127 7.99 -12.86 15.74
N LEU A 128 8.65 -12.85 16.90
CA LEU A 128 10.11 -12.67 16.97
C LEU A 128 10.92 -13.80 16.34
N GLU A 129 10.38 -15.01 16.28
CA GLU A 129 11.04 -16.17 15.64
C GLU A 129 11.12 -16.05 14.11
N GLU A 130 10.28 -15.19 13.53
CA GLU A 130 10.20 -14.97 12.08
C GLU A 130 10.89 -13.68 11.64
N ALA A 131 11.26 -12.82 12.60
CA ALA A 131 11.92 -11.54 12.39
C ALA A 131 13.42 -11.69 12.12
#